data_AF-A0A429GT39-F1
#
_entry.id   AF-A0A429GT39-F1
#
_cell.length_a   1.000
_cell.length_b   1.000
_cell.length_c   1.000
_cell.angle_alpha   90.00
_cell.angle_beta   90.00
_cell.angle_gamma   90.00
#
_symmetry.space_group_name_H-M   'P 1'
#
loop_
_entity.id
_entity.type
_entity.pdbx_description
1 polymer ?
#
loop_
_entity_poly.entity_id
_entity_poly.type
_entity_poly.pdbx_seq_one_letter_code
_entity_poly.pdbx_strand_id
1 'polypeptide(L)'
;MEDPPRKPDGREIIDFIMRCRMDEGIPMLKHEFAGKPVWGERSLLLICWGGRNGVTSEIVDEVPEDMLKVVKEEKGVWRKILEKYAPDKLEEAESYGIYIKGYKLPRKR
;
A
#
# COMPACT_ATOMS: atom_id res chain seq x y z
N MET A 1 15.37 4.12 30.15
CA MET A 1 14.81 3.00 29.37
C MET A 1 14.92 3.41 27.93
N GLU A 2 15.94 2.90 27.24
CA GLU A 2 15.95 2.98 25.78
C GLU A 2 14.86 2.02 25.28
N ASP A 3 13.97 2.52 24.44
CA ASP A 3 12.97 1.68 23.78
C ASP A 3 13.71 0.54 23.05
N PRO A 4 13.27 -0.71 23.19
CA PRO A 4 13.86 -1.81 22.45
C PRO A 4 13.76 -1.53 20.94
N PRO A 5 14.74 -1.94 20.12
CA PRO A 5 14.71 -1.69 18.68
C PRO A 5 13.38 -2.16 18.10
N ARG A 6 12.62 -1.21 17.53
CA ARG A 6 11.29 -1.42 16.96
C ARG A 6 11.39 -2.56 15.94
N LYS A 7 10.79 -3.71 16.24
CA LYS A 7 10.52 -4.70 15.20
C LYS A 7 9.66 -4.02 14.12
N PRO A 8 9.93 -4.22 12.83
CA PRO A 8 9.03 -3.75 11.77
C PRO A 8 7.72 -4.53 11.91
N ASP A 9 6.71 -3.93 12.52
CA ASP A 9 5.41 -4.56 12.79
C ASP A 9 4.38 -4.26 11.68
N GLY A 10 4.84 -3.65 10.58
CA GLY A 10 4.00 -3.33 9.43
C GLY A 10 3.16 -2.06 9.59
N ARG A 11 3.35 -1.27 10.67
CA ARG A 11 2.63 0.00 10.87
C ARG A 11 2.77 0.96 9.70
N GLU A 12 3.97 1.11 9.15
CA GLU A 12 4.23 2.00 8.01
C GLU A 12 3.38 1.63 6.79
N ILE A 13 3.16 0.33 6.58
CA ILE A 13 2.33 -0.20 5.49
C ILE A 13 0.85 0.08 5.77
N ILE A 14 0.39 -0.12 7.02
CA ILE A 14 -0.98 0.19 7.42
C ILE A 14 -1.25 1.70 7.29
N ASP A 15 -0.32 2.54 7.75
CA ASP A 15 -0.43 3.99 7.69
C ASP A 15 -0.41 4.49 6.23
N PHE A 16 0.40 3.87 5.38
CA PHE A 16 0.34 4.10 3.93
C PHE A 16 -1.03 3.74 3.35
N ILE A 17 -1.57 2.56 3.68
CA ILE A 17 -2.89 2.12 3.21
C ILE A 17 -3.95 3.16 3.58
N MET A 18 -3.98 3.60 4.85
CA MET A 18 -4.95 4.58 5.31
C MET A 18 -4.79 5.93 4.63
N ARG A 19 -3.57 6.45 4.54
CA ARG A 19 -3.31 7.71 3.82
C ARG A 19 -3.79 7.64 2.38
N CYS A 20 -3.51 6.53 1.69
CA CYS A 20 -3.95 6.35 0.31
C CYS A 20 -5.47 6.27 0.19
N ARG A 21 -6.16 5.59 1.10
CA ARG A 21 -7.62 5.52 1.11
C ARG A 21 -8.27 6.87 1.44
N MET A 22 -7.74 7.61 2.41
CA MET A 22 -8.14 9.00 2.71
C MET A 22 -7.97 9.94 1.51
N ASP A 23 -6.95 9.72 0.67
CA ASP A 23 -6.73 10.46 -0.58
C ASP A 23 -7.69 10.03 -1.71
N GLU A 24 -8.63 9.12 -1.43
CA GLU A 24 -9.52 8.47 -2.41
C GLU A 24 -8.73 7.70 -3.47
N GLY A 25 -7.56 7.16 -3.12
CA GLY A 25 -6.73 6.31 -3.97
C GLY A 25 -6.87 4.83 -3.66
N ILE A 26 -6.29 3.98 -4.50
CA ILE A 26 -6.24 2.52 -4.32
C ILE A 26 -4.81 2.12 -3.94
N PRO A 27 -4.59 1.59 -2.72
CA PRO A 27 -3.27 1.11 -2.33
C PRO A 27 -2.89 -0.12 -3.16
N MET A 28 -1.70 -0.07 -3.74
CA MET A 28 -1.07 -1.18 -4.45
C MET A 28 0.25 -1.50 -3.76
N LEU A 29 0.35 -2.72 -3.23
CA LEU A 29 1.55 -3.22 -2.59
C LEU A 29 2.24 -4.17 -3.55
N LYS A 30 3.52 -3.93 -3.85
CA LYS A 30 4.29 -4.74 -4.80
C LYS A 30 5.58 -5.19 -4.17
N HIS A 31 5.75 -6.50 -4.05
CA HIS A 31 7.06 -7.07 -3.72
C HIS A 31 7.95 -7.22 -4.96
N GLU A 32 7.35 -7.57 -6.10
CA GLU A 32 8.06 -7.91 -7.33
C GLU A 32 7.60 -7.07 -8.52
N PHE A 33 8.52 -6.84 -9.45
CA PHE A 33 8.23 -6.33 -10.77
C PHE A 33 8.95 -7.21 -11.81
N ALA A 34 8.20 -7.76 -12.76
CA ALA A 34 8.71 -8.70 -13.77
C ALA A 34 9.47 -9.91 -13.16
N GLY A 35 8.97 -10.44 -12.04
CA GLY A 35 9.54 -11.62 -11.36
C GLY A 35 10.84 -11.36 -10.60
N LYS A 36 11.20 -10.10 -10.36
CA LYS A 36 12.34 -9.70 -9.52
C LYS A 36 11.87 -8.83 -8.35
N PRO A 37 12.45 -8.97 -7.15
CA PRO A 37 12.20 -8.05 -6.05
C PRO A 37 12.43 -6.60 -6.49
N VAL A 38 11.55 -5.69 -6.06
CA VAL A 38 11.65 -4.28 -6.46
C VAL A 38 12.88 -3.59 -5.86
N TRP A 39 13.30 -4.00 -4.66
CA TRP A 39 14.46 -3.43 -3.97
C TRP A 39 15.30 -4.49 -3.25
N GLY A 40 14.69 -5.24 -2.35
CA GLY A 40 15.29 -6.36 -1.63
C GLY A 40 14.30 -7.47 -1.29
N GLU A 41 14.80 -8.61 -0.79
CA GLU A 41 14.03 -9.83 -0.51
C GLU A 41 12.87 -9.62 0.48
N ARG A 42 12.99 -8.60 1.34
CA ARG A 42 11.94 -8.23 2.32
C ARG A 42 11.45 -6.80 2.15
N SER A 43 11.40 -6.33 0.91
CA SER A 43 10.93 -4.97 0.58
C SER A 43 9.54 -4.99 -0.05
N LEU A 44 8.79 -3.91 0.14
CA LEU A 44 7.57 -3.60 -0.60
C LEU A 44 7.65 -2.20 -1.19
N LEU A 45 7.30 -2.10 -2.47
CA LEU A 45 6.93 -0.85 -3.12
C LEU A 45 5.44 -0.60 -2.89
N LEU A 46 5.14 0.51 -2.22
CA LEU A 46 3.80 0.98 -1.93
C LEU A 46 3.44 2.10 -2.91
N ILE A 47 2.35 1.92 -3.64
CA ILE A 47 1.86 2.88 -4.64
C ILE A 47 0.43 3.24 -4.31
N CYS A 48 0.10 4.53 -4.29
CA CYS A 48 -1.27 4.98 -4.23
C CYS A 48 -1.74 5.29 -5.65
N TRP A 49 -2.61 4.45 -6.20
CA TRP A 49 -3.12 4.63 -7.55
C TRP A 49 -4.40 5.48 -7.56
N GLY A 50 -4.44 6.48 -8.44
CA GLY A 50 -5.51 7.47 -8.42
C GLY A 50 -5.36 8.40 -7.22
N GLY A 51 -6.48 8.78 -6.63
CA GLY A 51 -6.52 9.74 -5.54
C GLY A 51 -6.26 11.17 -5.98
N ARG A 52 -6.30 12.08 -5.01
CA ARG A 52 -6.11 13.53 -5.22
C ARG A 52 -4.64 13.91 -5.40
N ASN A 53 -3.75 12.93 -5.46
CA ASN A 53 -2.29 13.06 -5.55
C ASN A 53 -1.67 13.60 -4.25
N GLY A 54 -2.27 13.28 -3.10
CA GLY A 54 -1.75 13.64 -1.78
C GLY A 54 -0.73 12.65 -1.22
N VAL A 55 -0.59 11.46 -1.82
CA VAL A 55 0.23 10.36 -1.30
C VAL A 55 1.27 9.92 -2.33
N THR A 56 2.55 10.07 -1.98
CA THR A 56 3.69 9.61 -2.78
C THR A 56 3.92 8.12 -2.65
N SER A 57 4.55 7.50 -3.65
CA SER A 57 5.01 6.11 -3.52
C SER A 57 6.17 5.99 -2.53
N GLU A 58 6.19 4.89 -1.79
CA GLU A 58 7.16 4.63 -0.70
C GLU A 58 7.73 3.23 -0.84
N ILE A 59 9.00 3.05 -0.44
CA ILE A 59 9.61 1.72 -0.28
C ILE A 59 9.73 1.46 1.22
N VAL A 60 9.24 0.31 1.65
CA VAL A 60 9.39 -0.17 3.02
C VAL A 60 10.26 -1.42 3.00
N ASP A 61 11.34 -1.37 3.77
CA ASP A 61 12.25 -2.49 3.97
C ASP A 61 11.88 -3.31 5.22
N GLU A 62 12.53 -4.46 5.39
CA GLU A 62 12.36 -5.35 6.54
C GLU A 62 10.91 -5.81 6.84
N VAL A 63 10.06 -5.85 5.81
CA VAL A 63 8.65 -6.23 5.93
C VAL A 63 8.51 -7.62 6.58
N PRO A 64 7.55 -7.82 7.50
CA PRO A 64 7.25 -9.14 8.07
C PRO A 64 7.01 -10.19 6.98
N GLU A 65 7.58 -11.38 7.15
CA GLU A 65 7.48 -12.45 6.14
C GLU A 65 6.05 -12.91 5.91
N ASP A 66 5.23 -12.95 6.95
CA ASP A 66 3.83 -13.33 6.85
C ASP A 66 3.00 -12.26 6.14
N MET A 67 3.39 -10.99 6.23
CA MET A 67 2.81 -9.90 5.46
C MET A 67 3.23 -9.98 3.98
N LEU A 68 4.50 -10.26 3.70
CA LEU A 68 5.01 -10.47 2.34
C LEU A 68 4.28 -11.61 1.62
N LYS A 69 3.98 -12.70 2.32
CA LYS A 69 3.18 -13.82 1.78
C LYS A 69 1.81 -13.36 1.29
N VAL A 70 1.10 -12.58 2.11
CA VAL A 70 -0.20 -11.98 1.74
C VAL A 70 -0.07 -11.12 0.47
N VAL A 71 1.01 -10.34 0.33
CA VAL A 71 1.22 -9.49 -0.86
C VAL A 71 1.51 -10.30 -2.12
N LYS A 72 2.20 -11.45 -2.02
CA LYS A 72 2.56 -12.27 -3.19
C LYS A 72 1.39 -13.07 -3.76
N GLU A 73 0.40 -13.41 -2.93
CA GLU A 73 -0.61 -14.43 -3.27
C GLU A 73 -1.93 -13.85 -3.83
N GLU A 74 -2.29 -12.59 -3.53
CA GLU A 74 -3.67 -12.12 -3.71
C GLU A 74 -3.84 -10.84 -4.56
N LYS A 75 -5.00 -10.73 -5.23
CA LYS A 75 -5.53 -9.46 -5.77
C LYS A 75 -6.35 -8.77 -4.67
N GLY A 76 -6.20 -7.45 -4.51
CA GLY A 76 -6.90 -6.72 -3.43
C GLY A 76 -6.17 -6.77 -2.07
N VAL A 77 -4.85 -6.99 -2.11
CA VAL A 77 -3.92 -7.15 -0.99
C VAL A 77 -4.20 -6.25 0.21
N TRP A 78 -4.48 -4.97 0.00
CA TRP A 78 -4.62 -4.01 1.11
C TRP A 78 -5.76 -4.37 2.08
N ARG A 79 -6.87 -4.96 1.59
CA ARG A 79 -7.97 -5.41 2.46
C ARG A 79 -7.51 -6.54 3.37
N LYS A 80 -6.83 -7.55 2.81
CA LYS A 80 -6.30 -8.70 3.56
C LYS A 80 -5.29 -8.28 4.62
N ILE A 81 -4.48 -7.26 4.31
CA ILE A 81 -3.55 -6.66 5.27
C ILE A 81 -4.33 -6.00 6.42
N LEU A 82 -5.35 -5.19 6.14
CA LEU A 82 -6.17 -4.60 7.19
C LEU A 82 -6.94 -5.67 8.00
N GLU A 83 -7.60 -6.63 7.34
CA GLU A 83 -8.30 -7.75 7.98
C GLU A 83 -7.42 -8.47 9.02
N LYS A 84 -6.13 -8.67 8.70
CA LYS A 84 -5.21 -9.44 9.56
C LYS A 84 -4.49 -8.59 10.60
N TYR A 85 -4.11 -7.36 10.28
CA TYR A 85 -3.20 -6.55 11.12
C TYR A 85 -3.84 -5.28 11.70
N ALA A 86 -4.95 -4.79 11.15
CA ALA A 86 -5.68 -3.61 11.63
C ALA A 86 -7.18 -3.69 11.27
N PRO A 87 -7.90 -4.71 11.79
CA PRO A 87 -9.29 -4.96 11.39
C PRO A 87 -10.24 -3.82 11.77
N ASP A 88 -9.90 -3.07 12.81
CA ASP A 88 -10.58 -1.85 13.26
C ASP A 88 -10.56 -0.72 12.21
N LYS A 89 -9.58 -0.71 11.30
CA LYS A 89 -9.44 0.30 10.25
C LYS A 89 -10.10 -0.08 8.93
N LEU A 90 -10.57 -1.32 8.78
CA LEU A 90 -11.06 -1.85 7.51
C LEU A 90 -12.32 -1.11 7.04
N GLU A 91 -13.30 -0.93 7.92
CA GLU A 91 -14.56 -0.25 7.59
C GLU A 91 -14.31 1.20 7.14
N GLU A 92 -13.45 1.92 7.86
CA GLU A 92 -13.05 3.29 7.51
C GLU A 92 -12.36 3.32 6.14
N ALA A 93 -11.38 2.43 5.90
CA ALA A 93 -10.67 2.34 4.63
C ALA A 93 -11.60 2.04 3.44
N GLU A 94 -12.64 1.24 3.64
CA GLU A 94 -13.65 0.92 2.63
C GLU A 94 -14.66 2.04 2.39
N SER A 95 -14.88 2.90 3.38
CA SER A 95 -15.83 4.02 3.29
C SER A 95 -15.40 5.11 2.28
N TYR A 96 -14.10 5.25 2.02
CA TYR A 96 -13.59 6.27 1.11
C TYR A 96 -13.91 5.99 -0.36
N GLY A 97 -14.09 7.06 -1.14
CA GLY A 97 -14.28 6.98 -2.59
C GLY A 97 -13.04 6.54 -3.37
N ILE A 98 -13.16 6.59 -4.70
CA ILE A 98 -12.02 6.51 -5.62
C ILE A 98 -12.08 7.73 -6.53
N TYR A 99 -11.06 8.59 -6.45
CA TYR A 99 -10.90 9.72 -7.35
C TYR A 99 -9.90 9.36 -8.45
N ILE A 100 -10.30 9.49 -9.72
CA ILE A 100 -9.41 9.31 -10.87
C ILE A 100 -9.41 10.63 -11.62
N LYS A 101 -8.27 11.34 -11.60
CA LYS A 101 -8.11 12.58 -12.37
C LYS A 101 -8.15 12.24 -13.85
N GLY A 102 -9.26 12.58 -14.50
CA GLY A 102 -9.42 12.38 -15.94
C GLY A 102 -8.41 13.17 -16.75
N TYR A 103 -7.94 12.60 -17.86
CA TYR A 103 -7.18 13.32 -18.88
C TYR A 103 -7.98 13.39 -20.19
N LYS A 104 -7.95 14.57 -20.80
CA LYS A 104 -8.53 14.90 -22.11
C LYS A 104 -7.49 14.61 -23.19
N LEU A 105 -7.82 13.72 -24.13
CA LEU A 105 -6.96 13.43 -25.28
C LEU A 105 -6.96 14.62 -26.28
N PRO A 106 -5.81 15.12 -26.75
CA PRO A 106 -5.78 16.02 -27.91
C PRO A 106 -6.18 15.26 -29.19
N ARG A 107 -7.03 15.87 -30.04
CA ARG A 107 -7.33 15.35 -31.39
C ARG A 107 -6.10 15.50 -32.26
N LYS A 108 -5.65 14.40 -32.88
CA LYS A 108 -4.59 14.41 -33.91
C LYS A 108 -4.94 15.42 -35.02
N ARG A 109 -3.99 16.28 -35.38
CA ARG A 109 -3.76 16.70 -36.77
C ARG A 109 -2.47 16.05 -37.22
#